data_AF-C5DI29-F1
#
_entry.id   AF-C5DI29-F1
#
_cell.length_a   1.000
_cell.length_b   1.000
_cell.length_c   1.000
_cell.angle_alpha   90.00
_cell.angle_beta   90.00
_cell.angle_gamma   90.00
#
_symmetry.space_group_name_H-M   'P 1'
#
loop_
_entity.id
_entity.type
_entity.pdbx_description
1 polymer ?
#
loop_
_entity_poly.entity_id
_entity_poly.type
_entity_poly.pdbx_seq_one_letter_code
_entity_poly.pdbx_strand_id
1 'polypeptide(L)'
;MDHTVVFNNLQSVLQAASSKCKVIDEKFPSKFFEKDPARIFESYKKFLKPKLDGEGNVKNKDNLPVTTIAEKFSKNEYVKRPGAFYRLHHDIKLVCTLLIHFYPQGTRTYQMVDKFYKFATELLLRECYRYGISMVEESEEQYSDEKTLFNKQVSRDFIKISVGYSVPYAESYYISSGGLDLFSSTISKSQLDHRVTEPPNSSFVSNKIVPQAGNEIAPKLGFVAANVSNIPDPTLPPSEMMTKFLHPNWYALPTTVWLEYGDFKSWAPSFNESGTVLDAARRGTIWLEKTGYTSLWKLKNKHKDTLTREDSEEASNKETNNESTESVSAGTEALKHNDIAQPIGVSKESSPQKNVESEQNVGNTSNGASSIEIDEHQADDKETGENNPVSSPISSGSLKIKLENLYEWSPGNNISDEEIQVITEGNAHKLVTQTLLELKEMKRKRVKSKKVSKPAAKEMELYYRAQRLLREVMLAKKVESVPQITAKSFPVLQANYMGSVPVVRTIQTRKKKYKK
;
A
#
# COMPACT_ATOMS: atom_id res chain seq x y z
N MET A 1 37.34 17.18 -1.84
CA MET A 1 35.96 17.68 -1.71
C MET A 1 35.95 18.76 -0.63
N ASP A 2 35.01 19.70 -0.65
CA ASP A 2 34.92 20.71 0.42
C ASP A 2 34.14 20.13 1.61
N HIS A 3 34.86 19.79 2.68
CA HIS A 3 34.28 19.24 3.90
C HIS A 3 33.67 20.32 4.82
N THR A 4 33.89 21.62 4.55
CA THR A 4 33.46 22.71 5.44
C THR A 4 31.94 22.76 5.60
N VAL A 5 31.19 22.60 4.50
CA VAL A 5 29.71 22.54 4.50
C VAL A 5 29.20 21.41 5.41
N VAL A 6 29.85 20.25 5.38
CA VAL A 6 29.50 19.09 6.22
C VAL A 6 29.76 19.41 7.70
N PHE A 7 30.93 19.96 8.03
CA PHE A 7 31.25 20.32 9.41
C PHE A 7 30.35 21.44 9.96
N ASN A 8 29.94 22.42 9.15
CA ASN A 8 28.99 23.46 9.52
C ASN A 8 27.58 22.87 9.81
N ASN A 9 27.12 21.94 8.96
CA ASN A 9 25.86 21.22 9.16
C ASN A 9 25.92 20.32 10.41
N LEU A 10 27.02 19.58 10.60
CA LEU A 10 27.23 18.77 11.81
C LEU A 10 27.26 19.64 13.08
N GLN A 11 27.94 20.79 13.06
CA GLN A 11 27.96 21.71 14.18
C GLN A 11 26.55 22.17 14.55
N SER A 12 25.75 22.63 13.59
CA SER A 12 24.38 23.13 13.86
C SER A 12 23.45 22.02 14.38
N VAL A 13 23.51 20.82 13.79
CA VAL A 13 22.72 19.65 14.21
C VAL A 13 23.12 19.17 15.61
N LEU A 14 24.43 19.03 15.87
CA LEU A 14 24.93 18.58 17.16
C LEU A 14 24.60 19.60 18.26
N GLN A 15 24.77 20.91 18.01
CA GLN A 15 24.45 21.98 18.96
C GLN A 15 22.94 22.06 19.28
N ALA A 16 22.07 21.86 18.28
CA ALA A 16 20.63 21.75 18.52
C ALA A 16 20.28 20.50 19.36
N ALA A 17 20.89 19.35 19.04
CA ALA A 17 20.67 18.09 19.75
C ALA A 17 21.23 18.11 21.20
N SER A 18 22.32 18.84 21.46
CA SER A 18 22.94 18.91 22.79
C SER A 18 22.23 19.83 23.77
N SER A 19 21.25 20.63 23.32
CA SER A 19 20.53 21.63 24.13
C SER A 19 20.03 21.15 25.51
N LYS A 20 19.69 19.87 25.66
CA LYS A 20 19.18 19.26 26.91
C LYS A 20 20.24 18.54 27.75
N CYS A 21 21.39 18.19 27.17
CA CYS A 21 22.45 17.39 27.83
C CYS A 21 23.80 18.12 27.95
N LYS A 22 23.97 19.27 27.28
CA LYS A 22 25.15 20.16 27.29
C LYS A 22 26.50 19.51 26.91
N VAL A 23 26.48 18.30 26.36
CA VAL A 23 27.68 17.50 26.00
C VAL A 23 28.75 18.28 25.22
N ILE A 24 28.35 19.24 24.37
CA ILE A 24 29.28 20.00 23.52
C ILE A 24 29.99 21.13 24.27
N ASP A 25 29.34 21.66 25.32
CA ASP A 25 29.83 22.74 26.18
C ASP A 25 30.66 22.19 27.35
N GLU A 26 30.68 20.87 27.54
CA GLU A 26 31.41 20.20 28.60
C GLU A 26 32.92 20.19 28.36
N LYS A 27 33.65 20.27 29.46
CA LYS A 27 35.08 20.56 29.50
C LYS A 27 35.92 19.29 29.52
N PHE A 28 36.81 19.11 28.54
CA PHE A 28 37.70 17.94 28.47
C PHE A 28 39.16 18.29 28.11
N PRO A 29 40.14 17.42 28.42
CA PRO A 29 41.55 17.71 28.16
C PRO A 29 41.89 17.77 26.66
N SER A 30 42.43 18.89 26.21
CA SER A 30 42.66 19.16 24.77
C SER A 30 43.78 18.34 24.14
N LYS A 31 44.73 17.86 24.95
CA LYS A 31 45.93 17.11 24.54
C LYS A 31 45.75 15.59 24.50
N PHE A 32 44.58 15.05 24.88
CA PHE A 32 44.35 13.60 24.88
C PHE A 32 43.87 13.13 23.49
N PHE A 33 44.50 12.08 22.96
CA PHE A 33 44.13 11.45 21.69
C PHE A 33 44.53 9.98 21.70
N GLU A 34 43.61 9.11 21.31
CA GLU A 34 43.81 7.67 21.12
C GLU A 34 43.50 7.26 19.67
N LYS A 35 44.27 6.33 19.11
CA LYS A 35 44.07 5.83 17.74
C LYS A 35 43.00 4.74 17.65
N ASP A 36 42.92 3.88 18.66
CA ASP A 36 41.93 2.80 18.72
C ASP A 36 40.67 3.27 19.49
N PRO A 37 39.50 3.35 18.84
CA PRO A 37 38.28 3.80 19.50
C PRO A 37 37.80 2.86 20.62
N ALA A 38 38.21 1.59 20.64
CA ALA A 38 37.86 0.65 21.71
C ALA A 38 38.61 0.97 23.02
N ARG A 39 39.85 1.44 22.93
CA ARG A 39 40.75 1.64 24.09
C ARG A 39 40.66 3.01 24.76
N ILE A 40 39.87 3.94 24.21
CA ILE A 40 39.72 5.33 24.70
C ILE A 40 39.54 5.43 26.23
N PHE A 41 38.67 4.61 26.83
CA PHE A 41 38.43 4.67 28.29
C PHE A 41 39.65 4.20 29.09
N GLU A 42 40.32 3.13 28.66
CA GLU A 42 41.51 2.61 29.34
C GLU A 42 42.71 3.54 29.22
N SER A 43 42.96 4.11 28.04
CA SER A 43 44.05 5.05 27.85
C SER A 43 43.76 6.38 28.54
N TYR A 44 42.51 6.81 28.63
CA TYR A 44 42.13 7.95 29.48
C TYR A 44 42.37 7.67 30.97
N LYS A 45 42.01 6.48 31.46
CA LYS A 45 42.34 6.04 32.83
C LYS A 45 43.85 6.02 33.08
N LYS A 46 44.66 5.57 32.10
CA LYS A 46 46.14 5.63 32.15
C LYS A 46 46.66 7.07 32.14
N PHE A 47 46.04 7.97 31.38
CA PHE A 47 46.39 9.40 31.31
C PHE A 47 46.10 10.17 32.62
N LEU A 48 45.03 9.79 33.33
CA LEU A 48 44.69 10.41 34.63
C LEU A 48 45.58 9.93 35.77
N LYS A 49 45.93 8.63 35.86
CA LYS A 49 46.75 8.06 36.95
C LYS A 49 47.96 8.90 37.39
N PRO A 50 48.86 9.38 36.52
CA PRO A 50 50.03 10.18 36.94
C PRO A 50 49.69 11.61 37.36
N LYS A 51 48.47 12.09 37.08
CA LYS A 51 47.99 13.45 37.37
C LYS A 51 47.06 13.52 38.57
N LEU A 52 46.89 12.41 39.29
CA LEU A 52 46.06 12.34 40.50
C LEU A 52 46.94 12.35 41.76
N ASP A 53 46.44 13.00 42.80
CA ASP A 53 46.88 12.87 44.19
C ASP A 53 46.33 11.58 44.81
N GLY A 54 46.88 11.19 45.97
CA GLY A 54 46.43 9.99 46.70
C GLY A 54 44.95 10.03 47.11
N GLU A 55 44.37 11.23 47.19
CA GLU A 55 42.96 11.48 47.49
C GLU A 55 42.06 11.56 46.23
N GLY A 56 42.59 11.29 45.03
CA GLY A 56 41.83 11.35 43.78
C GLY A 56 41.58 12.76 43.23
N ASN A 57 42.17 13.80 43.85
CA ASN A 57 42.20 15.15 43.31
C ASN A 57 43.22 15.29 42.17
N VAL A 58 43.00 16.23 41.26
CA VAL A 58 43.91 16.48 40.12
C VAL A 58 45.06 17.39 40.55
N LYS A 59 46.29 16.88 40.48
CA LYS A 59 47.53 17.62 40.71
C LYS A 59 47.61 18.82 39.76
N ASN A 60 47.61 20.02 40.32
CA ASN A 60 47.66 21.30 39.60
C ASN A 60 46.54 21.47 38.56
N LYS A 61 45.33 21.81 39.03
CA LYS A 61 44.15 22.09 38.19
C LYS A 61 44.43 23.07 37.03
N ASP A 62 45.32 24.03 37.24
CA ASP A 62 45.62 25.11 36.27
C ASP A 62 46.55 24.68 35.12
N ASN A 63 47.27 23.55 35.25
CA ASN A 63 48.23 23.08 34.24
C ASN A 63 47.65 22.10 33.21
N LEU A 64 46.35 21.81 33.28
CA LEU A 64 45.65 21.00 32.28
C LEU A 64 44.97 21.92 31.25
N PRO A 65 45.43 21.94 29.99
CA PRO A 65 44.74 22.67 28.95
C PRO A 65 43.42 21.96 28.64
N VAL A 66 42.33 22.62 28.98
CA VAL A 66 40.95 22.14 28.82
C VAL A 66 40.29 22.92 27.69
N THR A 67 39.48 22.23 26.88
CA THR A 67 38.69 22.80 25.78
C THR A 67 37.30 22.18 25.76
N THR A 68 36.36 22.84 25.10
CA THR A 68 35.03 22.32 24.76
C THR A 68 34.96 21.86 23.30
N ILE A 69 33.95 21.08 22.94
CA ILE A 69 33.73 20.68 21.53
C ILE A 69 33.30 21.90 20.71
N ALA A 70 32.47 22.79 21.28
CA ALA A 70 32.09 24.06 20.67
C ALA A 70 33.30 24.91 20.26
N GLU A 71 34.28 25.08 21.17
CA GLU A 71 35.50 25.84 20.86
C GLU A 71 36.32 25.22 19.73
N LYS A 72 36.42 23.88 19.67
CA LYS A 72 37.16 23.19 18.61
C LYS A 72 36.51 23.37 17.24
N PHE A 73 35.18 23.40 17.18
CA PHE A 73 34.44 23.83 15.99
C PHE A 73 34.73 25.29 15.64
N SER A 74 34.58 26.23 16.57
CA SER A 74 34.85 27.66 16.33
C SER A 74 36.29 27.96 15.86
N LYS A 75 37.27 27.17 16.32
CA LYS A 75 38.69 27.28 15.92
C LYS A 75 39.01 26.56 14.60
N ASN A 76 38.03 25.89 13.99
CA ASN A 76 38.17 25.00 12.83
C ASN A 76 39.26 23.93 13.01
N GLU A 77 39.40 23.39 14.22
CA GLU A 77 40.49 22.46 14.55
C GLU A 77 40.33 21.10 13.85
N TYR A 78 39.08 20.65 13.67
CA TYR A 78 38.77 19.38 12.99
C TYR A 78 39.16 19.42 11.51
N VAL A 79 38.84 20.49 10.78
CA VAL A 79 39.13 20.62 9.33
C VAL A 79 40.65 20.69 9.05
N LYS A 80 41.43 21.29 9.96
CA LYS A 80 42.88 21.53 9.79
C LYS A 80 43.75 20.29 9.98
N ARG A 81 43.21 19.17 10.46
CA ARG A 81 44.00 17.99 10.87
C ARG A 81 43.59 16.72 10.10
N PRO A 82 44.54 15.83 9.77
CA PRO A 82 44.19 14.51 9.22
C PRO A 82 43.35 13.72 10.23
N GLY A 83 42.40 12.93 9.71
CA GLY A 83 41.43 12.19 10.52
C GLY A 83 40.35 13.07 11.16
N ALA A 84 39.92 14.14 10.49
CA ALA A 84 38.95 15.13 10.99
C ALA A 84 37.70 14.50 11.65
N PHE A 85 37.03 13.58 10.94
CA PHE A 85 35.84 12.89 11.43
C PHE A 85 36.12 11.96 12.61
N TYR A 86 37.22 11.19 12.55
CA TYR A 86 37.63 10.34 13.67
C TYR A 86 37.93 11.16 14.93
N ARG A 87 38.57 12.34 14.81
CA ARG A 87 38.83 13.25 15.95
C ARG A 87 37.53 13.76 16.58
N LEU A 88 36.53 14.09 15.77
CA LEU A 88 35.21 14.49 16.27
C LEU A 88 34.50 13.32 16.98
N HIS A 89 34.51 12.12 16.38
CA HIS A 89 33.98 10.90 16.99
C HIS A 89 34.68 10.56 18.32
N HIS A 90 36.02 10.64 18.36
CA HIS A 90 36.84 10.45 19.56
C HIS A 90 36.45 11.42 20.68
N ASP A 91 36.38 12.72 20.37
CA ASP A 91 36.02 13.75 21.36
C ASP A 91 34.59 13.56 21.89
N ILE A 92 33.62 13.25 21.02
CA ILE A 92 32.23 12.94 21.41
C ILE A 92 32.19 11.70 22.30
N LYS A 93 32.86 10.60 21.91
CA LYS A 93 32.89 9.36 22.70
C LYS A 93 33.52 9.60 24.07
N LEU A 94 34.65 10.30 24.13
CA LEU A 94 35.33 10.65 25.38
C LEU A 94 34.41 11.44 26.33
N VAL A 95 33.79 12.52 25.85
CA VAL A 95 32.91 13.35 26.70
C VAL A 95 31.65 12.58 27.12
N CYS A 96 31.07 11.77 26.23
CA CYS A 96 29.92 10.93 26.60
C CYS A 96 30.30 9.88 27.67
N THR A 97 31.44 9.20 27.54
CA THR A 97 31.95 8.26 28.57
C THR A 97 32.20 8.98 29.89
N LEU A 98 32.81 10.17 29.87
CA LEU A 98 33.03 10.98 31.08
C LEU A 98 31.72 11.30 31.81
N LEU A 99 30.71 11.78 31.08
CA LEU A 99 29.42 12.15 31.65
C LEU A 99 28.63 10.93 32.15
N ILE A 100 28.71 9.79 31.45
CA ILE A 100 28.12 8.50 31.87
C ILE A 100 28.75 7.99 33.17
N HIS A 101 30.07 8.15 33.32
CA HIS A 101 30.77 7.82 34.57
C HIS A 101 30.62 8.88 35.68
N PHE A 102 30.20 10.12 35.35
CA PHE A 102 29.87 11.16 36.31
C PHE A 102 28.46 11.02 36.89
N TYR A 103 27.45 10.79 36.03
CA TYR A 103 26.07 10.66 36.47
C TYR A 103 25.77 9.25 37.08
N PRO A 104 24.86 9.16 38.08
CA PRO A 104 24.33 7.88 38.52
C PRO A 104 23.51 7.19 37.44
N GLN A 105 23.59 5.86 37.40
CA GLN A 105 22.83 5.03 36.46
C GLN A 105 21.32 5.25 36.60
N GLY A 106 20.59 5.25 35.48
CA GLY A 106 19.13 5.42 35.47
C GLY A 106 18.65 6.87 35.60
N THR A 107 19.51 7.84 35.90
CA THR A 107 19.13 9.26 35.90
C THR A 107 18.74 9.74 34.51
N ARG A 108 17.87 10.76 34.44
CA ARG A 108 17.45 11.37 33.16
C ARG A 108 18.63 11.93 32.37
N THR A 109 19.62 12.54 33.05
CA THR A 109 20.84 13.06 32.39
C THR A 109 21.68 11.94 31.78
N TYR A 110 21.94 10.86 32.52
CA TYR A 110 22.61 9.65 32.02
C TYR A 110 21.94 9.12 30.74
N GLN A 111 20.61 8.93 30.75
CA GLN A 111 19.88 8.45 29.58
C GLN A 111 19.88 9.44 28.40
N MET A 112 19.89 10.75 28.66
CA MET A 112 19.98 11.76 27.61
C MET A 112 21.37 11.82 26.97
N VAL A 113 22.44 11.60 27.74
CA VAL A 113 23.82 11.48 27.21
C VAL A 113 23.96 10.21 26.38
N ASP A 114 23.46 9.06 26.83
CA ASP A 114 23.46 7.81 26.06
C ASP A 114 22.68 7.93 24.73
N LYS A 115 21.51 8.58 24.74
CA LYS A 115 20.74 8.88 23.52
C LYS A 115 21.47 9.85 22.59
N PHE A 116 22.11 10.89 23.12
CA PHE A 116 22.91 11.82 22.33
C PHE A 116 24.11 11.11 21.69
N TYR A 117 24.81 10.26 22.43
CA TYR A 117 25.93 9.45 21.91
C TYR A 117 25.48 8.57 20.74
N LYS A 118 24.42 7.77 20.92
CA LYS A 118 23.87 6.88 19.88
C LYS A 118 23.48 7.65 18.62
N PHE A 119 22.80 8.78 18.78
CA PHE A 119 22.44 9.67 17.66
C PHE A 119 23.67 10.24 16.95
N ALA A 120 24.65 10.76 17.70
CA ALA A 120 25.83 11.41 17.14
C ALA A 120 26.76 10.42 16.43
N THR A 121 26.97 9.22 16.97
CA THR A 121 27.78 8.19 16.31
C THR A 121 27.10 7.65 15.06
N GLU A 122 25.79 7.39 15.10
CA GLU A 122 25.02 6.95 13.94
C GLU A 122 25.03 8.00 12.82
N LEU A 123 24.84 9.28 13.16
CA LEU A 123 24.92 10.39 12.21
C LEU A 123 26.31 10.46 11.55
N LEU A 124 27.38 10.41 12.36
CA LEU A 124 28.75 10.48 11.84
C LEU A 124 29.09 9.28 10.95
N LEU A 125 28.72 8.06 11.35
CA LEU A 125 28.96 6.85 10.55
C LEU A 125 28.24 6.92 9.19
N ARG A 126 26.95 7.31 9.19
CA ARG A 126 26.14 7.44 7.97
C ARG A 126 26.69 8.51 7.01
N GLU A 127 27.06 9.69 7.51
CA GLU A 127 27.61 10.74 6.65
C GLU A 127 29.03 10.41 6.17
N CYS A 128 29.90 9.85 7.01
CA CYS A 128 31.25 9.43 6.57
C CYS A 128 31.18 8.37 5.47
N TYR A 129 30.27 7.39 5.60
CA TYR A 129 30.04 6.37 4.57
C TYR A 129 29.58 6.97 3.24
N ARG A 130 28.68 7.97 3.26
CA ARG A 130 28.25 8.71 2.05
C ARG A 130 29.40 9.43 1.34
N TYR A 131 30.43 9.85 2.07
CA TYR A 131 31.64 10.45 1.52
C TYR A 131 32.75 9.43 1.20
N GLY A 132 32.51 8.12 1.37
CA GLY A 132 33.50 7.07 1.16
C GLY A 132 34.64 7.05 2.19
N ILE A 133 34.43 7.64 3.37
CA ILE A 133 35.42 7.72 4.44
C ILE A 133 35.08 6.66 5.50
N SER A 134 35.95 5.66 5.68
CA SER A 134 35.86 4.80 6.87
C SER A 134 36.54 5.47 8.08
N MET A 135 35.96 5.27 9.27
CA MET A 135 36.52 5.71 10.55
C MET A 135 37.21 4.59 11.34
N VAL A 136 37.06 3.33 10.90
CA VAL A 136 37.63 2.13 11.53
C VAL A 136 38.13 1.21 10.42
N GLU A 137 39.32 0.65 10.57
CA GLU A 137 39.83 -0.39 9.65
C GLU A 137 39.02 -1.67 9.87
N GLU A 138 38.44 -2.22 8.80
CA GLU A 138 37.65 -3.45 8.87
C GLU A 138 38.59 -4.64 9.09
N SER A 139 38.51 -5.26 10.27
CA SER A 139 39.25 -6.48 10.57
C SER A 139 38.60 -7.66 9.85
N GLU A 140 39.22 -8.13 8.76
CA GLU A 140 38.73 -9.23 7.92
C GLU A 140 38.48 -10.55 8.70
N GLU A 141 39.12 -10.72 9.86
CA GLU A 141 39.06 -11.92 10.71
C GLU A 141 37.65 -12.28 11.25
N GLN A 142 36.68 -11.36 11.25
CA GLN A 142 35.34 -11.61 11.81
C GLN A 142 34.44 -12.53 10.95
N TYR A 143 34.83 -12.86 9.72
CA TYR A 143 34.00 -13.62 8.76
C TYR A 143 34.52 -15.03 8.45
N SER A 144 35.27 -15.66 9.36
CA SER A 144 35.66 -17.06 9.20
C SER A 144 34.43 -17.98 9.22
N ASP A 145 34.05 -18.51 8.06
CA ASP A 145 32.90 -19.40 7.86
C ASP A 145 33.02 -20.65 8.76
N GLU A 146 32.28 -20.69 9.87
CA GLU A 146 32.29 -21.84 10.77
C GLU A 146 31.79 -23.09 10.02
N LYS A 147 32.58 -24.16 10.08
CA LYS A 147 32.45 -25.37 9.24
C LYS A 147 31.34 -26.34 9.71
N THR A 148 30.22 -25.79 10.19
CA THR A 148 29.02 -26.52 10.59
C THR A 148 28.49 -27.37 9.43
N LEU A 149 27.99 -28.58 9.72
CA LEU A 149 27.44 -29.49 8.70
C LEU A 149 26.33 -28.83 7.87
N PHE A 150 25.46 -28.04 8.52
CA PHE A 150 24.44 -27.23 7.87
C PHE A 150 25.03 -26.20 6.89
N ASN A 151 26.05 -25.45 7.29
CA ASN A 151 26.72 -24.46 6.41
C ASN A 151 27.36 -25.15 5.18
N LYS A 152 27.91 -26.35 5.35
CA LYS A 152 28.43 -27.17 4.24
C LYS A 152 27.34 -27.63 3.28
N GLN A 153 26.12 -27.91 3.75
CA GLN A 153 24.99 -28.25 2.89
C GLN A 153 24.47 -27.00 2.15
N VAL A 154 24.18 -25.91 2.87
CA VAL A 154 23.70 -24.66 2.26
C VAL A 154 24.69 -24.12 1.21
N SER A 155 26.00 -24.24 1.45
CA SER A 155 27.03 -23.78 0.50
C SER A 155 27.24 -24.73 -0.71
N ARG A 156 26.63 -25.92 -0.71
CA ARG A 156 26.54 -26.79 -1.90
C ARG A 156 25.27 -26.49 -2.70
N ASP A 157 24.16 -26.28 -1.99
CA ASP A 157 22.84 -26.14 -2.58
C ASP A 157 22.57 -24.69 -3.08
N PHE A 158 23.24 -23.69 -2.50
CA PHE A 158 22.97 -22.26 -2.75
C PHE A 158 24.23 -21.39 -2.81
N ILE A 159 24.19 -20.36 -3.65
CA ILE A 159 25.18 -19.26 -3.65
C ILE A 159 24.79 -18.27 -2.54
N LYS A 160 25.65 -18.12 -1.53
CA LYS A 160 25.43 -17.21 -0.40
C LYS A 160 25.74 -15.75 -0.79
N ILE A 161 24.73 -14.89 -0.85
CA ILE A 161 24.90 -13.43 -0.85
C ILE A 161 24.63 -12.97 0.59
N SER A 162 25.70 -12.60 1.31
CA SER A 162 25.65 -12.27 2.74
C SER A 162 25.74 -10.76 3.01
N VAL A 163 25.17 -10.34 4.13
CA VAL A 163 25.36 -9.01 4.72
C VAL A 163 25.64 -9.20 6.20
N GLY A 164 26.80 -8.74 6.66
CA GLY A 164 27.21 -8.78 8.06
C GLY A 164 27.07 -7.42 8.72
N TYR A 165 26.61 -7.39 9.97
CA TYR A 165 26.60 -6.20 10.82
C TYR A 165 26.63 -6.61 12.29
N SER A 166 27.24 -5.78 13.13
CA SER A 166 27.33 -6.03 14.58
C SER A 166 26.33 -5.17 15.35
N VAL A 167 25.58 -5.79 16.26
CA VAL A 167 24.65 -5.10 17.17
C VAL A 167 24.93 -5.54 18.61
N PRO A 168 25.07 -4.61 19.56
CA PRO A 168 25.24 -4.94 20.97
C PRO A 168 23.95 -5.53 21.56
N TYR A 169 24.11 -6.56 22.40
CA TYR A 169 23.01 -7.16 23.17
C TYR A 169 22.51 -6.25 24.28
N ALA A 170 21.29 -6.51 24.76
CA ALA A 170 20.76 -5.92 25.99
C ALA A 170 20.87 -6.93 27.16
N GLU A 171 20.90 -6.43 28.39
CA GLU A 171 20.87 -7.27 29.60
C GLU A 171 19.50 -7.15 30.31
N SER A 172 19.02 -8.22 30.93
CA SER A 172 17.90 -8.20 31.88
C SER A 172 18.16 -9.14 33.04
N TYR A 173 17.53 -8.90 34.19
CA TYR A 173 17.55 -9.85 35.30
C TYR A 173 16.50 -10.95 35.09
N TYR A 174 16.89 -12.18 35.43
CA TYR A 174 16.07 -13.39 35.48
C TYR A 174 16.01 -13.92 36.92
N ILE A 175 14.84 -14.39 37.33
CA ILE A 175 14.61 -15.13 38.59
C ILE A 175 13.69 -16.33 38.33
N SER A 176 13.92 -17.43 39.03
CA SER A 176 13.00 -18.58 39.07
C SER A 176 12.28 -18.62 40.42
N SER A 177 10.95 -18.75 40.39
CA SER A 177 10.09 -18.70 41.58
C SER A 177 9.10 -19.86 41.58
N GLY A 178 9.44 -20.94 42.27
CA GLY A 178 8.53 -22.02 42.70
C GLY A 178 7.76 -22.79 41.60
N GLY A 179 8.04 -22.54 40.32
CA GLY A 179 7.27 -23.05 39.17
C GLY A 179 7.04 -22.04 38.05
N LEU A 180 7.44 -20.77 38.23
CA LEU A 180 7.45 -19.75 37.16
C LEU A 180 8.82 -19.11 37.01
N ASP A 181 9.24 -18.97 35.76
CA ASP A 181 10.42 -18.22 35.35
C ASP A 181 10.02 -16.80 34.99
N LEU A 182 10.64 -15.82 35.66
CA LEU A 182 10.28 -14.41 35.55
C LEU A 182 11.46 -13.61 35.01
N PHE A 183 11.16 -12.73 34.06
CA PHE A 183 12.12 -11.82 33.44
C PHE A 183 11.75 -10.38 33.77
N SER A 184 12.77 -9.58 34.07
CA SER A 184 12.63 -8.13 34.23
C SER A 184 12.75 -7.38 32.90
N SER A 185 12.47 -6.09 32.92
CA SER A 185 12.70 -5.19 31.77
C SER A 185 14.19 -5.09 31.42
N THR A 186 14.49 -4.60 30.22
CA THR A 186 15.87 -4.35 29.78
C THR A 186 16.56 -3.31 30.68
N ILE A 187 17.75 -3.65 31.16
CA ILE A 187 18.57 -2.75 31.98
C ILE A 187 19.01 -1.58 31.10
N SER A 188 18.64 -0.36 31.49
CA SER A 188 18.96 0.87 30.76
C SER A 188 20.42 1.34 30.97
N LYS A 189 21.37 0.40 30.99
CA LYS A 189 22.81 0.66 31.09
C LYS A 189 23.35 1.05 29.71
N SER A 190 24.22 2.06 29.66
CA SER A 190 24.90 2.42 28.41
C SER A 190 26.04 1.45 28.08
N GLN A 191 26.33 1.27 26.79
CA GLN A 191 27.50 0.53 26.31
C GLN A 191 28.82 1.21 26.66
N LEU A 192 28.79 2.52 26.99
CA LEU A 192 29.94 3.28 27.47
C LEU A 192 30.16 3.18 28.98
N ASP A 193 29.28 2.48 29.72
CA ASP A 193 29.37 2.35 31.16
C ASP A 193 30.19 1.11 31.54
N HIS A 194 31.47 1.34 31.84
CA HIS A 194 32.43 0.30 32.21
C HIS A 194 32.34 -0.11 33.69
N ARG A 195 31.33 0.34 34.45
CA ARG A 195 31.06 -0.18 35.81
C ARG A 195 30.58 -1.64 35.70
N VAL A 196 30.88 -2.47 36.71
CA VAL A 196 30.35 -3.84 36.78
C VAL A 196 28.84 -3.78 37.01
N THR A 197 28.05 -4.63 36.33
CA THR A 197 26.61 -4.73 36.57
C THR A 197 26.39 -5.51 37.87
N GLU A 198 26.24 -4.82 39.00
CA GLU A 198 25.91 -5.46 40.29
C GLU A 198 24.42 -5.83 40.32
N PRO A 199 24.06 -7.11 40.58
CA PRO A 199 22.66 -7.50 40.71
C PRO A 199 22.08 -6.96 42.04
N PRO A 200 20.86 -6.40 42.05
CA PRO A 200 20.23 -5.88 43.27
C PRO A 200 20.02 -6.90 44.40
N ASN A 201 20.04 -8.20 44.07
CA ASN A 201 19.89 -9.31 44.99
C ASN A 201 20.71 -10.50 44.44
N SER A 202 21.29 -11.32 45.32
CA SER A 202 22.07 -12.52 44.94
C SER A 202 21.25 -13.59 44.23
N SER A 203 19.92 -13.54 44.33
CA SER A 203 19.01 -14.42 43.58
C SER A 203 18.79 -14.00 42.12
N PHE A 204 19.27 -12.84 41.69
CA PHE A 204 19.06 -12.32 40.33
C PHE A 204 20.22 -12.73 39.42
N VAL A 205 19.91 -13.42 38.33
CA VAL A 205 20.91 -13.79 37.29
C VAL A 205 20.80 -12.82 36.12
N SER A 206 21.93 -12.37 35.57
CA SER A 206 21.94 -11.55 34.35
C SER A 206 21.74 -12.44 33.11
N ASN A 207 20.72 -12.13 32.32
CA ASN A 207 20.41 -12.74 31.03
C ASN A 207 20.74 -11.78 29.88
N LYS A 208 21.21 -12.32 28.75
CA LYS A 208 21.58 -11.56 27.55
C LYS A 208 20.51 -11.71 26.48
N ILE A 209 19.85 -10.61 26.15
CA ILE A 209 18.81 -10.53 25.14
C ILE A 209 19.46 -10.23 23.78
N VAL A 210 19.35 -11.18 22.86
CA VAL A 210 19.78 -11.05 21.46
C VAL A 210 18.69 -10.29 20.68
N PRO A 211 19.03 -9.26 19.88
CA PRO A 211 18.06 -8.55 19.06
C PRO A 211 17.51 -9.42 17.92
N GLN A 212 16.22 -9.31 17.63
CA GLN A 212 15.59 -9.99 16.51
C GLN A 212 15.96 -9.29 15.18
N ALA A 213 16.55 -10.04 14.25
CA ALA A 213 17.00 -9.56 12.93
C ALA A 213 16.08 -9.99 11.76
N GLY A 214 14.91 -10.58 12.05
CA GLY A 214 14.03 -11.19 11.05
C GLY A 214 13.09 -10.20 10.37
N ASN A 215 12.92 -10.34 9.05
CA ASN A 215 11.89 -9.64 8.28
C ASN A 215 10.57 -10.42 8.32
N GLU A 216 9.78 -10.24 9.37
CA GLU A 216 8.45 -10.87 9.46
C GLU A 216 7.42 -10.20 8.54
N ILE A 217 6.60 -11.01 7.86
CA ILE A 217 5.53 -10.51 6.97
C ILE A 217 4.36 -10.04 7.83
N ALA A 218 4.11 -8.73 7.84
CA ALA A 218 2.95 -8.16 8.54
C ALA A 218 1.60 -8.56 7.89
N PRO A 219 0.54 -8.79 8.69
CA PRO A 219 -0.79 -9.07 8.17
C PRO A 219 -1.37 -7.85 7.41
N LYS A 220 -2.31 -8.11 6.50
CA LYS A 220 -3.01 -7.04 5.76
C LYS A 220 -3.98 -6.29 6.70
N LEU A 221 -4.25 -5.01 6.39
CA LEU A 221 -5.11 -4.15 7.22
C LEU A 221 -6.49 -4.76 7.54
N GLY A 222 -7.10 -5.48 6.60
CA GLY A 222 -8.40 -6.14 6.82
C GLY A 222 -8.40 -7.27 7.86
N PHE A 223 -7.24 -7.78 8.26
CA PHE A 223 -7.10 -8.70 9.39
C PHE A 223 -7.09 -7.94 10.74
N VAL A 224 -6.42 -6.78 10.77
CA VAL A 224 -6.30 -5.94 11.98
C VAL A 224 -7.59 -5.19 12.27
N ALA A 225 -8.25 -4.69 11.22
CA ALA A 225 -9.50 -3.93 11.28
C ALA A 225 -10.70 -4.72 10.73
N ALA A 226 -10.79 -6.01 11.09
CA ALA A 226 -11.94 -6.83 10.73
C ALA A 226 -13.23 -6.31 11.39
N ASN A 227 -14.36 -6.34 10.67
CA ASN A 227 -15.64 -5.96 11.24
C ASN A 227 -16.12 -7.01 12.25
N VAL A 228 -16.20 -6.62 13.53
CA VAL A 228 -16.71 -7.45 14.64
C VAL A 228 -18.14 -7.09 15.05
N SER A 229 -18.83 -6.26 14.26
CA SER A 229 -20.21 -5.85 14.50
C SER A 229 -21.19 -6.58 13.58
N ASN A 230 -22.48 -6.58 13.96
CA ASN A 230 -23.57 -7.13 13.14
C ASN A 230 -23.95 -6.24 11.94
N ILE A 231 -23.17 -5.19 11.64
CA ILE A 231 -23.41 -4.35 10.46
C ILE A 231 -23.08 -5.17 9.21
N PRO A 232 -24.02 -5.36 8.26
CA PRO A 232 -23.77 -6.11 7.03
C PRO A 232 -22.73 -5.41 6.14
N ASP A 233 -22.13 -6.17 5.22
CA ASP A 233 -21.26 -5.61 4.19
C ASP A 233 -22.05 -4.57 3.34
N PRO A 234 -21.55 -3.33 3.16
CA PRO A 234 -22.21 -2.30 2.35
C PRO A 234 -22.48 -2.66 0.88
N THR A 235 -21.91 -3.76 0.38
CA THR A 235 -22.18 -4.29 -0.97
C THR A 235 -23.44 -5.16 -1.04
N LEU A 236 -24.04 -5.54 0.09
CA LEU A 236 -25.27 -6.33 0.14
C LEU A 236 -26.51 -5.42 -0.07
N PRO A 237 -27.49 -5.85 -0.89
CA PRO A 237 -28.78 -5.16 -0.97
C PRO A 237 -29.62 -5.40 0.30
N PRO A 238 -30.46 -4.43 0.72
CA PRO A 238 -30.76 -3.16 0.07
C PRO A 238 -29.74 -2.05 0.40
N SER A 239 -29.25 -1.35 -0.62
CA SER A 239 -28.41 -0.15 -0.49
C SER A 239 -29.19 1.17 -0.57
N GLU A 240 -30.51 1.10 -0.78
CA GLU A 240 -31.39 2.25 -0.94
C GLU A 240 -32.03 2.67 0.39
N MET A 241 -31.85 3.93 0.78
CA MET A 241 -32.36 4.45 2.06
C MET A 241 -33.85 4.82 2.06
N MET A 242 -34.42 5.19 0.90
CA MET A 242 -35.76 5.82 0.79
C MET A 242 -36.76 4.99 -0.03
N THR A 243 -36.67 3.65 0.02
CA THR A 243 -37.55 2.75 -0.76
C THR A 243 -39.04 2.89 -0.46
N LYS A 244 -39.40 3.29 0.77
CA LYS A 244 -40.78 3.45 1.25
C LYS A 244 -41.05 4.82 1.87
N PHE A 245 -40.24 5.83 1.53
CA PHE A 245 -40.47 7.18 2.04
C PHE A 245 -41.68 7.82 1.37
N LEU A 246 -42.70 8.15 2.16
CA LEU A 246 -43.87 8.90 1.71
C LEU A 246 -43.81 10.31 2.32
N HIS A 247 -43.59 11.32 1.47
CA HIS A 247 -43.63 12.71 1.93
C HIS A 247 -45.07 13.11 2.30
N PRO A 248 -45.32 13.92 3.36
CA PRO A 248 -46.68 14.28 3.77
C PRO A 248 -47.54 14.93 2.67
N ASN A 249 -46.93 15.67 1.74
CA ASN A 249 -47.61 16.25 0.57
C ASN A 249 -48.18 15.20 -0.41
N TRP A 250 -47.87 13.91 -0.23
CA TRP A 250 -48.39 12.80 -1.03
C TRP A 250 -49.47 11.97 -0.30
N TYR A 251 -49.85 12.33 0.93
CA TYR A 251 -51.01 11.72 1.56
C TYR A 251 -52.28 12.06 0.80
N ALA A 252 -53.15 11.07 0.62
CA ALA A 252 -54.50 11.29 0.12
C ALA A 252 -55.31 12.05 1.17
N LEU A 253 -55.62 13.32 0.87
CA LEU A 253 -56.52 14.12 1.69
C LEU A 253 -57.98 13.63 1.55
N PRO A 254 -58.79 13.69 2.62
CA PRO A 254 -60.20 13.32 2.52
C PRO A 254 -60.94 14.28 1.56
N THR A 255 -61.66 13.70 0.61
CA THR A 255 -62.45 14.41 -0.40
C THR A 255 -63.86 13.81 -0.47
N THR A 256 -64.78 14.52 -1.13
CA THR A 256 -66.20 14.16 -1.20
C THR A 256 -66.42 12.74 -1.72
N VAL A 257 -67.29 12.01 -1.01
CA VAL A 257 -67.72 10.67 -1.41
C VAL A 257 -69.02 10.80 -2.18
N TRP A 258 -68.99 10.44 -3.47
CA TRP A 258 -70.20 10.35 -4.28
C TRP A 258 -70.99 9.09 -3.93
N LEU A 259 -72.31 9.21 -3.82
CA LEU A 259 -73.21 8.16 -3.36
C LEU A 259 -74.23 7.82 -4.45
N GLU A 260 -74.43 6.53 -4.69
CA GLU A 260 -75.32 6.00 -5.71
C GLU A 260 -76.47 5.24 -5.07
N TYR A 261 -77.71 5.65 -5.36
CA TYR A 261 -78.93 5.09 -4.75
C TYR A 261 -79.83 4.34 -5.75
N GLY A 262 -79.45 4.29 -7.04
CA GLY A 262 -80.16 3.65 -8.14
C GLY A 262 -80.91 4.63 -9.07
N ASP A 263 -81.16 4.18 -10.30
CA ASP A 263 -81.51 4.99 -11.48
C ASP A 263 -82.64 6.03 -11.29
N PHE A 264 -83.68 5.68 -10.53
CA PHE A 264 -84.90 6.50 -10.39
C PHE A 264 -84.94 7.33 -9.08
N LYS A 265 -83.82 7.50 -8.38
CA LYS A 265 -83.76 8.24 -7.10
C LYS A 265 -83.01 9.57 -7.20
N SER A 266 -83.40 10.40 -8.17
CA SER A 266 -82.85 11.75 -8.39
C SER A 266 -83.05 12.74 -7.24
N TRP A 267 -83.91 12.42 -6.26
CA TRP A 267 -84.16 13.22 -5.05
C TRP A 267 -83.25 12.86 -3.86
N ALA A 268 -82.46 11.79 -3.95
CA ALA A 268 -81.60 11.34 -2.87
C ALA A 268 -80.28 12.16 -2.80
N PRO A 269 -79.74 12.46 -1.60
CA PRO A 269 -78.48 13.20 -1.44
C PRO A 269 -77.31 12.48 -2.13
N SER A 270 -76.80 13.03 -3.23
CA SER A 270 -75.88 12.31 -4.14
C SER A 270 -74.41 12.31 -3.70
N PHE A 271 -74.08 12.95 -2.56
CA PHE A 271 -72.73 13.03 -2.04
C PHE A 271 -72.71 13.24 -0.51
N ASN A 272 -71.61 12.85 0.12
CA ASN A 272 -71.31 13.12 1.53
C ASN A 272 -69.96 13.85 1.66
N GLU A 273 -69.95 14.91 2.46
CA GLU A 273 -68.81 15.82 2.68
C GLU A 273 -68.30 15.82 4.14
N SER A 274 -68.67 14.82 4.95
CA SER A 274 -68.21 14.71 6.33
C SER A 274 -66.67 14.64 6.42
N GLY A 275 -66.04 15.74 6.87
CA GLY A 275 -64.59 15.82 7.11
C GLY A 275 -63.71 16.00 5.87
N THR A 276 -64.24 16.56 4.78
CA THR A 276 -63.47 16.77 3.53
C THR A 276 -62.66 18.08 3.55
N VAL A 277 -61.55 18.10 2.81
CA VAL A 277 -60.73 19.31 2.58
C VAL A 277 -61.25 20.13 1.40
N LEU A 278 -62.07 19.54 0.54
CA LEU A 278 -62.63 20.14 -0.67
C LEU A 278 -64.13 19.86 -0.79
N ASP A 279 -64.84 20.86 -1.29
CA ASP A 279 -66.24 20.87 -1.75
C ASP A 279 -66.43 20.00 -3.02
N ALA A 280 -67.57 19.32 -3.14
CA ALA A 280 -68.00 18.48 -4.26
C ALA A 280 -67.90 19.21 -5.61
N ALA A 281 -68.21 20.50 -5.68
CA ALA A 281 -68.10 21.29 -6.89
C ALA A 281 -66.65 21.34 -7.39
N ARG A 282 -65.70 21.71 -6.51
CA ARG A 282 -64.27 21.77 -6.84
C ARG A 282 -63.68 20.38 -7.10
N ARG A 283 -64.10 19.36 -6.33
CA ARG A 283 -63.68 17.97 -6.55
C ARG A 283 -64.18 17.45 -7.90
N GLY A 284 -65.40 17.81 -8.29
CA GLY A 284 -65.99 17.56 -9.60
C GLY A 284 -65.23 18.25 -10.73
N THR A 285 -64.85 19.52 -10.59
CA THR A 285 -63.98 20.21 -11.56
C THR A 285 -62.65 19.49 -11.75
N ILE A 286 -61.97 19.13 -10.65
CA ILE A 286 -60.68 18.41 -10.71
C ILE A 286 -60.83 17.03 -11.39
N TRP A 287 -61.95 16.34 -11.18
CA TRP A 287 -62.24 15.06 -11.85
C TRP A 287 -62.56 15.27 -13.34
N LEU A 288 -63.35 16.29 -13.68
CA LEU A 288 -63.69 16.63 -15.06
C LEU A 288 -62.43 16.99 -15.85
N GLU A 289 -61.55 17.83 -15.30
CA GLU A 289 -60.29 18.22 -15.92
C GLU A 289 -59.33 17.04 -16.12
N LYS A 290 -59.09 16.23 -15.08
CA LYS A 290 -58.08 15.16 -15.11
C LYS A 290 -58.56 13.83 -15.68
N THR A 291 -59.86 13.56 -15.65
CA THR A 291 -60.43 12.26 -16.02
C THR A 291 -61.50 12.41 -17.10
N GLY A 292 -62.44 13.35 -16.95
CA GLY A 292 -63.54 13.56 -17.89
C GLY A 292 -63.10 14.05 -19.27
N TYR A 293 -62.29 15.11 -19.37
CA TYR A 293 -61.76 15.56 -20.65
C TYR A 293 -60.77 14.56 -21.25
N THR A 294 -60.02 13.82 -20.42
CA THR A 294 -59.15 12.74 -20.89
C THR A 294 -59.93 11.57 -21.48
N SER A 295 -61.09 11.19 -20.92
CA SER A 295 -61.95 10.14 -21.48
C SER A 295 -62.67 10.61 -22.75
N LEU A 296 -63.18 11.84 -22.76
CA LEU A 296 -63.79 12.46 -23.96
C LEU A 296 -62.79 12.61 -25.11
N TRP A 297 -61.54 12.99 -24.83
CA TRP A 297 -60.48 13.06 -25.84
C TRP A 297 -60.14 11.67 -26.41
N LYS A 298 -60.05 10.63 -25.55
CA LYS A 298 -59.88 9.24 -25.99
C LYS A 298 -61.05 8.74 -26.84
N LEU A 299 -62.29 9.06 -26.46
CA LEU A 299 -63.50 8.74 -27.23
C LEU A 299 -63.52 9.45 -28.59
N LYS A 300 -63.17 10.74 -28.63
CA LYS A 300 -63.10 11.52 -29.86
C LYS A 300 -62.02 11.01 -30.81
N ASN A 301 -60.84 10.64 -30.30
CA ASN A 301 -59.80 10.03 -31.12
C ASN A 301 -60.24 8.65 -31.61
N LYS A 302 -60.84 7.81 -30.76
CA LYS A 302 -61.37 6.50 -31.17
C LYS A 302 -62.43 6.61 -32.27
N HIS A 303 -63.31 7.61 -32.20
CA HIS A 303 -64.27 7.93 -33.27
C HIS A 303 -63.59 8.45 -34.54
N LYS A 304 -62.51 9.22 -34.41
CA LYS A 304 -61.73 9.71 -35.56
C LYS A 304 -60.99 8.57 -36.24
N ASP A 305 -60.44 7.63 -35.47
CA ASP A 305 -59.76 6.44 -35.97
C ASP A 305 -60.74 5.49 -36.70
N THR A 306 -61.99 5.36 -36.24
CA THR A 306 -63.04 4.61 -36.96
C THR A 306 -63.47 5.32 -38.24
N LEU A 307 -63.69 6.65 -38.21
CA LEU A 307 -64.00 7.43 -39.41
C LEU A 307 -62.88 7.31 -40.46
N THR A 308 -61.61 7.40 -40.07
CA THR A 308 -60.49 7.21 -41.01
C THR A 308 -60.35 5.77 -41.55
N ARG A 309 -60.95 4.76 -40.89
CA ARG A 309 -61.03 3.39 -41.44
C ARG A 309 -62.17 3.26 -42.43
N GLU A 310 -63.34 3.83 -42.13
CA GLU A 310 -64.48 3.88 -43.05
C GLU A 310 -64.10 4.66 -44.33
N ASP A 311 -63.45 5.82 -44.21
CA ASP A 311 -62.93 6.62 -45.34
C ASP A 311 -61.86 5.89 -46.18
N SER A 312 -61.13 4.92 -45.60
CA SER A 312 -60.10 4.16 -46.33
C SER A 312 -60.58 2.82 -46.90
N GLU A 313 -61.70 2.27 -46.40
CA GLU A 313 -62.37 1.10 -46.98
C GLU A 313 -63.29 1.49 -48.15
N GLU A 314 -63.85 2.71 -48.20
CA GLU A 314 -64.55 3.22 -49.39
C GLU A 314 -63.60 3.56 -50.56
N ALA A 315 -62.36 3.95 -50.27
CA ALA A 315 -61.36 4.32 -51.28
C ALA A 315 -60.75 3.12 -52.03
N SER A 316 -60.77 1.90 -51.47
CA SER A 316 -60.11 0.73 -52.06
C SER A 316 -60.99 -0.13 -52.97
N ASN A 317 -62.28 0.18 -53.13
CA ASN A 317 -63.24 -0.64 -53.90
C ASN A 317 -63.46 -0.18 -55.35
N LYS A 318 -62.55 0.64 -55.91
CA LYS A 318 -62.54 1.00 -57.33
C LYS A 318 -61.11 1.05 -57.91
N GLU A 319 -60.47 -0.11 -58.04
CA GLU A 319 -59.65 -0.40 -59.24
C GLU A 319 -59.25 -1.88 -59.37
N THR A 320 -59.29 -2.37 -60.61
CA THR A 320 -58.67 -3.61 -61.13
C THR A 320 -59.05 -4.97 -60.52
N ASN A 321 -60.03 -5.61 -61.17
CA ASN A 321 -59.89 -7.02 -61.54
C ASN A 321 -58.71 -7.17 -62.52
N ASN A 322 -57.72 -8.02 -62.21
CA ASN A 322 -57.31 -9.19 -63.01
C ASN A 322 -56.00 -9.80 -62.50
N GLU A 323 -56.04 -11.12 -62.25
CA GLU A 323 -55.08 -12.18 -62.67
C GLU A 323 -53.54 -11.90 -62.63
N SER A 324 -52.68 -12.82 -62.15
CA SER A 324 -52.86 -14.25 -61.81
C SER A 324 -51.75 -14.86 -60.93
N THR A 325 -52.17 -15.84 -60.12
CA THR A 325 -51.50 -17.11 -59.69
C THR A 325 -49.99 -17.26 -59.49
N GLU A 326 -49.63 -17.78 -58.29
CA GLU A 326 -48.69 -18.90 -57.94
C GLU A 326 -47.87 -18.55 -56.67
N SER A 327 -47.66 -19.43 -55.67
CA SER A 327 -48.20 -20.75 -55.35
C SER A 327 -48.01 -21.09 -53.84
N VAL A 328 -48.89 -21.93 -53.27
CA VAL A 328 -48.64 -23.13 -52.40
C VAL A 328 -47.43 -23.10 -51.41
N SER A 329 -47.49 -23.44 -50.10
CA SER A 329 -48.44 -24.24 -49.28
C SER A 329 -48.36 -23.94 -47.76
N ALA A 330 -49.44 -24.32 -47.05
CA ALA A 330 -49.53 -24.96 -45.71
C ALA A 330 -48.73 -24.42 -44.50
N GLY A 331 -49.32 -24.34 -43.30
CA GLY A 331 -50.70 -24.65 -42.88
C GLY A 331 -50.83 -24.77 -41.36
N THR A 332 -52.07 -24.64 -40.84
CA THR A 332 -52.63 -25.23 -39.58
C THR A 332 -51.84 -25.13 -38.25
N GLU A 333 -52.41 -24.85 -37.08
CA GLU A 333 -53.78 -24.63 -36.59
C GLU A 333 -53.67 -23.95 -35.19
N ALA A 334 -54.56 -23.02 -34.79
CA ALA A 334 -55.70 -23.25 -33.88
C ALA A 334 -55.39 -23.93 -32.51
N LEU A 335 -55.97 -23.58 -31.36
CA LEU A 335 -56.92 -22.53 -30.91
C LEU A 335 -57.02 -22.59 -29.35
N LYS A 336 -57.02 -21.44 -28.63
CA LYS A 336 -57.77 -21.18 -27.35
C LYS A 336 -57.47 -22.09 -26.10
N HIS A 337 -57.93 -21.87 -24.86
CA HIS A 337 -58.77 -20.85 -24.19
C HIS A 337 -58.45 -20.72 -22.67
N ASN A 338 -58.69 -19.52 -22.10
CA ASN A 338 -59.10 -19.10 -20.73
C ASN A 338 -58.84 -19.90 -19.42
N ASP A 339 -58.34 -19.15 -18.42
CA ASP A 339 -58.82 -18.95 -17.03
C ASP A 339 -59.76 -19.95 -16.32
N ILE A 340 -59.48 -20.26 -15.03
CA ILE A 340 -60.30 -19.88 -13.83
C ILE A 340 -59.76 -20.51 -12.50
N ALA A 341 -59.68 -19.67 -11.46
CA ALA A 341 -59.79 -19.88 -9.98
C ALA A 341 -59.02 -20.96 -9.16
N GLN A 342 -58.87 -20.59 -7.88
CA GLN A 342 -58.30 -21.25 -6.68
C GLN A 342 -59.18 -22.43 -6.13
N PRO A 343 -58.98 -23.04 -4.92
CA PRO A 343 -57.96 -22.86 -3.85
C PRO A 343 -57.43 -24.16 -3.12
N ILE A 344 -56.47 -23.96 -2.19
CA ILE A 344 -56.22 -24.66 -0.88
C ILE A 344 -56.17 -26.22 -0.80
N GLY A 345 -55.12 -26.80 -0.19
CA GLY A 345 -55.24 -28.17 0.39
C GLY A 345 -54.01 -28.98 0.88
N VAL A 346 -53.36 -28.57 1.99
CA VAL A 346 -52.85 -29.47 3.07
C VAL A 346 -51.84 -30.64 2.80
N SER A 347 -50.59 -30.44 3.27
CA SER A 347 -49.65 -31.46 3.84
C SER A 347 -49.02 -32.53 2.90
N LYS A 348 -47.90 -33.23 3.19
CA LYS A 348 -46.98 -33.27 4.35
C LYS A 348 -45.59 -33.85 3.95
N GLU A 349 -44.64 -33.82 4.89
CA GLU A 349 -43.40 -34.62 5.09
C GLU A 349 -43.16 -35.81 4.10
N SER A 350 -41.93 -36.07 3.60
CA SER A 350 -40.73 -36.34 4.40
C SER A 350 -39.38 -36.25 3.64
N SER A 351 -38.28 -36.19 4.40
CA SER A 351 -36.87 -35.96 4.00
C SER A 351 -36.06 -37.27 3.74
N PRO A 352 -34.80 -37.22 3.24
CA PRO A 352 -34.20 -38.30 2.45
C PRO A 352 -33.23 -39.25 3.18
N GLN A 353 -32.78 -40.29 2.47
CA GLN A 353 -31.64 -41.17 2.77
C GLN A 353 -30.92 -41.60 1.46
N LYS A 354 -29.67 -42.11 1.43
CA LYS A 354 -28.42 -41.80 2.17
C LYS A 354 -27.26 -42.65 1.58
N ASN A 355 -26.10 -42.05 1.26
CA ASN A 355 -24.80 -42.71 1.02
C ASN A 355 -24.75 -43.72 -0.18
N VAL A 356 -23.62 -44.19 -0.73
CA VAL A 356 -22.32 -44.62 -0.17
C VAL A 356 -21.13 -44.35 -1.12
N GLU A 357 -19.95 -44.11 -0.55
CA GLU A 357 -18.64 -43.99 -1.24
C GLU A 357 -17.93 -45.35 -1.34
N SER A 358 -17.02 -45.53 -2.31
CA SER A 358 -15.95 -46.55 -2.22
C SER A 358 -14.74 -46.21 -3.07
N GLU A 359 -13.57 -46.10 -2.43
CA GLU A 359 -12.24 -46.11 -3.07
C GLU A 359 -11.72 -47.56 -3.22
N GLN A 360 -10.92 -47.87 -4.25
CA GLN A 360 -9.52 -48.35 -4.09
C GLN A 360 -8.80 -48.76 -5.40
N ASN A 361 -7.46 -48.68 -5.31
CA ASN A 361 -6.35 -48.77 -6.27
C ASN A 361 -6.13 -50.03 -7.15
N VAL A 362 -5.20 -49.86 -8.12
CA VAL A 362 -4.30 -50.81 -8.87
C VAL A 362 -4.50 -50.78 -10.41
N GLY A 363 -3.47 -50.71 -11.28
CA GLY A 363 -2.03 -50.44 -11.07
C GLY A 363 -1.09 -50.79 -12.27
N ASN A 364 0.04 -50.08 -12.39
CA ASN A 364 1.25 -50.32 -13.22
C ASN A 364 1.20 -50.47 -14.77
N THR A 365 1.92 -49.57 -15.46
CA THR A 365 3.02 -49.77 -16.45
C THR A 365 3.32 -48.42 -17.14
N SER A 366 4.51 -48.02 -17.61
CA SER A 366 5.93 -48.24 -17.30
C SER A 366 6.76 -47.51 -18.37
N ASN A 367 7.81 -46.77 -17.97
CA ASN A 367 9.01 -46.38 -18.74
C ASN A 367 8.93 -45.35 -19.89
N GLY A 368 10.01 -44.56 -20.02
CA GLY A 368 10.45 -44.02 -21.32
C GLY A 368 10.93 -42.57 -21.35
N ALA A 369 12.02 -42.22 -20.65
CA ALA A 369 12.73 -40.95 -20.89
C ALA A 369 13.99 -41.22 -21.75
N SER A 370 14.28 -40.35 -22.72
CA SER A 370 15.57 -40.32 -23.41
C SER A 370 16.00 -38.89 -23.77
N SER A 371 17.23 -38.58 -23.39
CA SER A 371 18.03 -37.40 -23.73
C SER A 371 18.80 -37.61 -25.03
N ILE A 372 19.05 -36.55 -25.81
CA ILE A 372 20.08 -36.53 -26.86
C ILE A 372 20.78 -35.15 -26.85
N GLU A 373 22.11 -35.16 -26.84
CA GLU A 373 22.99 -34.02 -27.13
C GLU A 373 23.99 -34.40 -28.25
N ILE A 374 24.08 -33.54 -29.27
CA ILE A 374 25.33 -32.98 -29.87
C ILE A 374 26.21 -33.84 -30.84
N ASP A 375 26.85 -33.12 -31.80
CA ASP A 375 27.98 -33.43 -32.72
C ASP A 375 27.75 -34.30 -34.00
N GLU A 376 28.38 -34.08 -35.18
CA GLU A 376 29.35 -33.05 -35.66
C GLU A 376 29.46 -32.95 -37.22
N HIS A 377 30.24 -31.99 -37.77
CA HIS A 377 30.79 -31.84 -39.17
C HIS A 377 29.84 -31.54 -40.38
N GLN A 378 30.00 -30.48 -41.20
CA GLN A 378 31.03 -30.11 -42.25
C GLN A 378 30.99 -30.97 -43.54
N ALA A 379 31.24 -30.52 -44.79
CA ALA A 379 31.32 -29.21 -45.49
C ALA A 379 31.42 -29.47 -47.04
N ASP A 380 31.63 -28.43 -47.89
CA ASP A 380 32.07 -28.47 -49.32
C ASP A 380 31.05 -28.91 -50.43
N ASP A 381 30.99 -28.37 -51.67
CA ASP A 381 31.58 -27.15 -52.27
C ASP A 381 30.84 -26.62 -53.55
N LYS A 382 31.09 -25.34 -53.91
CA LYS A 382 30.89 -24.50 -55.15
C LYS A 382 30.15 -24.98 -56.43
N GLU A 383 29.43 -24.03 -57.06
CA GLU A 383 29.79 -23.48 -58.40
C GLU A 383 29.23 -22.04 -58.68
N THR A 384 29.83 -21.31 -59.63
CA THR A 384 29.68 -19.86 -59.98
C THR A 384 28.85 -19.62 -61.26
N GLY A 385 28.31 -18.44 -61.64
CA GLY A 385 28.24 -17.07 -61.07
C GLY A 385 27.58 -16.04 -62.04
N GLU A 386 27.27 -14.81 -61.56
CA GLU A 386 27.06 -13.50 -62.27
C GLU A 386 26.06 -13.34 -63.48
N ASN A 387 25.26 -12.27 -63.70
CA ASN A 387 25.18 -10.88 -63.16
C ASN A 387 23.77 -10.19 -63.31
N ASN A 388 23.17 -9.70 -62.20
CA ASN A 388 22.42 -8.41 -61.92
C ASN A 388 21.38 -7.73 -62.89
N PRO A 389 20.48 -6.79 -62.45
CA PRO A 389 20.34 -6.13 -61.13
C PRO A 389 18.92 -5.97 -60.47
N VAL A 390 18.88 -6.13 -59.14
CA VAL A 390 18.25 -5.31 -58.05
C VAL A 390 16.93 -4.51 -58.25
N SER A 391 15.91 -4.87 -57.44
CA SER A 391 15.22 -3.98 -56.44
C SER A 391 14.20 -4.79 -55.60
N SER A 392 14.68 -5.76 -54.83
CA SER A 392 15.00 -5.63 -53.39
C SER A 392 13.85 -6.09 -52.46
N PRO A 393 13.74 -7.40 -52.20
CA PRO A 393 12.87 -7.94 -51.14
C PRO A 393 13.45 -7.69 -49.74
N ILE A 394 12.64 -7.98 -48.72
CA ILE A 394 12.91 -7.74 -47.30
C ILE A 394 14.27 -8.33 -46.88
N SER A 395 15.18 -7.46 -46.44
CA SER A 395 16.46 -7.88 -45.88
C SER A 395 16.25 -8.63 -44.56
N SER A 396 16.63 -9.91 -44.56
CA SER A 396 16.84 -10.72 -43.36
C SER A 396 18.12 -10.30 -42.62
N GLY A 397 18.18 -9.02 -42.23
CA GLY A 397 19.22 -8.52 -41.35
C GLY A 397 19.14 -9.25 -40.01
N SER A 398 20.26 -9.81 -39.55
CA SER A 398 20.34 -10.44 -38.24
C SER A 398 19.97 -9.42 -37.16
N LEU A 399 18.94 -9.74 -36.36
CA LEU A 399 18.46 -8.88 -35.28
C LEU A 399 19.54 -8.80 -34.20
N LYS A 400 20.46 -7.84 -34.33
CA LYS A 400 21.53 -7.57 -33.36
C LYS A 400 20.92 -6.96 -32.09
N ILE A 401 20.47 -7.84 -31.19
CA ILE A 401 19.96 -7.49 -29.87
C ILE A 401 21.06 -6.75 -29.09
N LYS A 402 20.79 -5.50 -28.72
CA LYS A 402 21.65 -4.72 -27.82
C LYS A 402 21.17 -4.91 -26.38
N LEU A 403 22.06 -5.36 -25.49
CA LEU A 403 21.72 -5.55 -24.07
C LEU A 403 21.38 -4.22 -23.37
N GLU A 404 22.04 -3.13 -23.76
CA GLU A 404 21.74 -1.76 -23.32
C GLU A 404 20.27 -1.41 -23.57
N ASN A 405 19.79 -1.62 -24.81
CA ASN A 405 18.39 -1.37 -25.18
C ASN A 405 17.39 -2.23 -24.38
N LEU A 406 17.76 -3.44 -23.96
CA LEU A 406 16.90 -4.30 -23.14
C LEU A 406 16.86 -3.84 -21.68
N TYR A 407 17.98 -3.35 -21.15
CA TYR A 407 18.08 -2.84 -19.78
C TYR A 407 17.36 -1.48 -19.61
N GLU A 408 17.44 -0.60 -20.60
CA GLU A 408 16.83 0.73 -20.58
C GLU A 408 15.37 0.76 -21.12
N TRP A 409 14.82 -0.38 -21.55
CA TRP A 409 13.47 -0.42 -22.10
C TRP A 409 12.41 -0.15 -21.02
N SER A 410 11.51 0.77 -21.31
CA SER A 410 10.29 0.98 -20.53
C SER A 410 9.05 1.05 -21.44
N PRO A 411 7.85 0.68 -20.95
CA PRO A 411 6.59 0.88 -21.68
C PRO A 411 6.34 2.35 -22.07
N GLY A 412 6.99 3.29 -21.38
CA GLY A 412 6.93 4.71 -21.70
C GLY A 412 7.83 5.17 -22.84
N ASN A 413 8.59 4.29 -23.50
CA ASN A 413 9.56 4.68 -24.55
C ASN A 413 8.94 4.77 -25.97
N ASN A 414 7.70 4.33 -26.19
CA ASN A 414 7.06 4.34 -27.52
C ASN A 414 6.51 5.73 -27.90
N ILE A 415 7.28 6.53 -28.64
CA ILE A 415 6.93 7.91 -29.06
C ILE A 415 6.14 7.88 -30.38
N SER A 416 5.05 8.64 -30.47
CA SER A 416 4.30 8.85 -31.72
C SER A 416 4.76 10.09 -32.49
N ASP A 417 4.73 10.05 -33.82
CA ASP A 417 5.15 11.18 -34.68
C ASP A 417 4.34 12.46 -34.42
N GLU A 418 3.07 12.30 -34.04
CA GLU A 418 2.19 13.37 -33.57
C GLU A 418 2.78 14.15 -32.35
N GLU A 419 3.45 13.47 -31.42
CA GLU A 419 4.12 14.14 -30.29
C GLU A 419 5.27 15.03 -30.78
N ILE A 420 6.04 14.55 -31.75
CA ILE A 420 7.18 15.28 -32.30
C ILE A 420 6.70 16.54 -33.01
N GLN A 421 5.70 16.41 -33.90
CA GLN A 421 5.09 17.54 -34.63
C GLN A 421 4.52 18.60 -33.67
N VAL A 422 3.71 18.18 -32.68
CA VAL A 422 3.09 19.13 -31.75
C VAL A 422 4.13 19.81 -30.82
N ILE A 423 5.26 19.16 -30.52
CA ILE A 423 6.37 19.77 -29.78
C ILE A 423 7.12 20.80 -30.64
N THR A 424 7.38 20.51 -31.93
CA THR A 424 8.04 21.46 -32.84
C THR A 424 7.16 22.68 -33.13
N GLU A 425 5.84 22.49 -33.25
CA GLU A 425 4.85 23.57 -33.39
C GLU A 425 4.57 24.36 -32.09
N GLY A 426 5.07 23.90 -30.94
CA GLY A 426 4.84 24.55 -29.63
C GLY A 426 3.44 24.36 -29.03
N ASN A 427 2.57 23.55 -29.65
CA ASN A 427 1.18 23.34 -29.24
C ASN A 427 0.98 22.22 -28.17
N ALA A 428 2.04 21.76 -27.50
CA ALA A 428 2.04 20.63 -26.56
C ALA A 428 0.91 20.66 -25.50
N HIS A 429 0.52 21.85 -25.01
CA HIS A 429 -0.57 22.00 -24.04
C HIS A 429 -1.94 21.51 -24.56
N LYS A 430 -2.21 21.64 -25.86
CA LYS A 430 -3.48 21.19 -26.48
C LYS A 430 -3.53 19.66 -26.49
N LEU A 431 -2.44 19.01 -26.90
CA LEU A 431 -2.34 17.56 -26.94
C LEU A 431 -2.39 16.93 -25.54
N VAL A 432 -1.75 17.55 -24.53
CA VAL A 432 -1.89 17.12 -23.12
C VAL A 432 -3.35 17.28 -22.66
N THR A 433 -4.03 18.37 -23.02
CA THR A 433 -5.45 18.56 -22.65
C THR A 433 -6.36 17.51 -23.32
N GLN A 434 -6.17 17.25 -24.61
CA GLN A 434 -6.93 16.26 -25.37
C GLN A 434 -6.73 14.83 -24.85
N THR A 435 -5.47 14.43 -24.60
CA THR A 435 -5.16 13.09 -24.05
C THR A 435 -5.73 12.90 -22.63
N LEU A 436 -5.70 13.93 -21.77
CA LEU A 436 -6.35 13.89 -20.45
C LEU A 436 -7.88 13.83 -20.53
N LEU A 437 -8.50 14.45 -21.52
CA LEU A 437 -9.95 14.33 -21.76
C LEU A 437 -10.34 12.93 -22.25
N GLU A 438 -9.57 12.33 -23.16
CA GLU A 438 -9.80 10.96 -23.61
C GLU A 438 -9.60 9.94 -22.47
N LEU A 439 -8.54 10.08 -21.67
CA LEU A 439 -8.32 9.30 -20.45
C LEU A 439 -9.50 9.40 -19.47
N LYS A 440 -10.04 10.61 -19.27
CA LYS A 440 -11.23 10.85 -18.43
C LYS A 440 -12.48 10.17 -19.00
N GLU A 441 -12.64 10.14 -20.31
CA GLU A 441 -13.76 9.45 -20.96
C GLU A 441 -13.64 7.92 -20.86
N MET A 442 -12.46 7.35 -21.14
CA MET A 442 -12.20 5.92 -20.98
C MET A 442 -12.39 5.47 -19.52
N LYS A 443 -11.87 6.24 -18.55
CA LYS A 443 -12.13 6.00 -17.12
C LYS A 443 -13.61 6.07 -16.77
N ARG A 444 -14.37 7.01 -17.34
CA ARG A 444 -15.84 7.08 -17.16
C ARG A 444 -16.55 5.85 -17.74
N LYS A 445 -16.16 5.39 -18.95
CA LYS A 445 -16.68 4.15 -19.56
C LYS A 445 -16.39 2.93 -18.67
N ARG A 446 -15.17 2.80 -18.14
CA ARG A 446 -14.78 1.73 -17.21
C ARG A 446 -15.53 1.75 -15.88
N VAL A 447 -15.78 2.93 -15.28
CA VAL A 447 -16.56 3.00 -14.02
C VAL A 447 -18.03 2.68 -14.27
N LYS A 448 -18.60 3.11 -15.42
CA LYS A 448 -20.00 2.82 -15.78
C LYS A 448 -20.30 1.33 -15.99
N SER A 449 -19.33 0.51 -16.39
CA SER A 449 -19.54 -0.93 -16.62
C SER A 449 -19.66 -1.77 -15.33
N LYS A 450 -19.67 -1.13 -14.15
CA LYS A 450 -19.86 -1.71 -12.79
C LYS A 450 -18.85 -2.80 -12.36
N LYS A 451 -17.98 -3.28 -13.24
CA LYS A 451 -16.88 -4.20 -12.93
C LYS A 451 -15.59 -3.40 -12.83
N VAL A 452 -14.93 -3.43 -11.67
CA VAL A 452 -13.61 -2.82 -11.48
C VAL A 452 -12.56 -3.64 -12.24
N SER A 453 -12.40 -3.34 -13.53
CA SER A 453 -11.41 -3.99 -14.39
C SER A 453 -10.04 -3.31 -14.28
N LYS A 454 -9.00 -4.02 -14.73
CA LYS A 454 -7.72 -3.41 -15.09
C LYS A 454 -7.92 -2.31 -16.16
N PRO A 455 -7.05 -1.29 -16.24
CA PRO A 455 -7.07 -0.33 -17.34
C PRO A 455 -6.84 -1.02 -18.69
N ALA A 456 -7.37 -0.43 -19.77
CA ALA A 456 -7.11 -0.90 -21.12
C ALA A 456 -5.67 -0.53 -21.54
N ALA A 457 -5.08 -1.28 -22.48
CA ALA A 457 -3.75 -0.98 -23.01
C ALA A 457 -3.62 0.47 -23.52
N LYS A 458 -4.61 0.93 -24.31
CA LYS A 458 -4.69 2.33 -24.79
C LYS A 458 -4.75 3.37 -23.66
N GLU A 459 -5.36 3.04 -22.53
CA GLU A 459 -5.41 3.94 -21.36
C GLU A 459 -4.04 4.06 -20.69
N MET A 460 -3.28 2.97 -20.63
CA MET A 460 -1.89 3.01 -20.13
C MET A 460 -0.96 3.76 -21.09
N GLU A 461 -1.13 3.55 -22.40
CA GLU A 461 -0.39 4.25 -23.45
C GLU A 461 -0.62 5.78 -23.40
N LEU A 462 -1.87 6.23 -23.34
CA LEU A 462 -2.18 7.66 -23.19
C LEU A 462 -1.67 8.25 -21.87
N TYR A 463 -1.65 7.47 -20.79
CA TYR A 463 -1.03 7.89 -19.52
C TYR A 463 0.47 8.14 -19.69
N TYR A 464 1.21 7.21 -20.30
CA TYR A 464 2.64 7.39 -20.55
C TYR A 464 2.92 8.52 -21.55
N ARG A 465 2.08 8.67 -22.59
CA ARG A 465 2.13 9.79 -23.54
C ARG A 465 2.01 11.14 -22.82
N ALA A 466 1.02 11.30 -21.95
CA ALA A 466 0.86 12.52 -21.15
C ALA A 466 2.04 12.75 -20.18
N GLN A 467 2.55 11.69 -19.54
CA GLN A 467 3.70 11.76 -18.64
C GLN A 467 4.99 12.20 -19.38
N ARG A 468 5.24 11.67 -20.58
CA ARG A 468 6.35 12.11 -21.46
C ARG A 468 6.23 13.58 -21.84
N LEU A 469 5.08 13.99 -22.40
CA LEU A 469 4.89 15.36 -22.86
C LEU A 469 5.15 16.39 -21.75
N LEU A 470 4.68 16.12 -20.53
CA LEU A 470 4.96 16.96 -19.36
C LEU A 470 6.44 16.93 -18.96
N ARG A 471 7.08 15.76 -18.95
CA ARG A 471 8.52 15.60 -18.67
C ARG A 471 9.38 16.41 -19.64
N GLU A 472 9.14 16.29 -20.94
CA GLU A 472 9.95 16.98 -21.96
C GLU A 472 9.74 18.50 -21.93
N VAL A 473 8.52 18.98 -21.69
CA VAL A 473 8.25 20.42 -21.48
C VAL A 473 9.00 20.97 -20.26
N MET A 474 9.11 20.19 -19.18
CA MET A 474 9.90 20.56 -17.99
C MET A 474 11.42 20.50 -18.25
N LEU A 475 11.92 19.47 -18.93
CA LEU A 475 13.34 19.33 -19.26
C LEU A 475 13.82 20.43 -20.22
N ALA A 476 12.99 20.80 -21.19
CA ALA A 476 13.22 21.91 -22.12
C ALA A 476 13.09 23.30 -21.46
N LYS A 477 12.78 23.38 -20.15
CA LYS A 477 12.60 24.63 -19.38
C LYS A 477 11.61 25.63 -20.00
N LYS A 478 10.60 25.14 -20.73
CA LYS A 478 9.55 25.97 -21.36
C LYS A 478 8.49 26.49 -20.36
N VAL A 479 8.76 26.41 -19.06
CA VAL A 479 7.84 26.73 -17.96
C VAL A 479 8.59 27.56 -16.92
N GLU A 480 8.06 28.74 -16.58
CA GLU A 480 8.70 29.69 -15.66
C GLU A 480 8.72 29.20 -14.20
N SER A 481 7.66 28.52 -13.76
CA SER A 481 7.56 28.00 -12.40
C SER A 481 6.83 26.65 -12.35
N VAL A 482 7.33 25.72 -11.56
CA VAL A 482 6.70 24.41 -11.32
C VAL A 482 6.15 24.39 -9.89
N PRO A 483 4.84 24.15 -9.67
CA PRO A 483 4.26 24.17 -8.33
C PRO A 483 4.74 22.97 -7.50
N GLN A 484 5.48 23.25 -6.43
CA GLN A 484 6.02 22.22 -5.51
C GLN A 484 5.00 21.80 -4.45
N ILE A 485 3.89 21.21 -4.88
CA ILE A 485 2.85 20.67 -3.98
C ILE A 485 3.16 19.19 -3.74
N THR A 486 4.01 18.91 -2.75
CA THR A 486 4.37 17.54 -2.34
C THR A 486 3.89 17.22 -0.93
N ALA A 487 3.50 15.97 -0.70
CA ALA A 487 3.30 15.47 0.65
C ALA A 487 4.66 15.36 1.35
N LYS A 488 4.78 15.88 2.58
CA LYS A 488 6.01 15.85 3.38
C LYS A 488 6.34 14.45 3.94
N SER A 489 5.51 13.46 3.67
CA SER A 489 5.62 12.08 4.14
C SER A 489 5.23 11.11 3.03
N PHE A 490 5.85 9.93 3.05
CA PHE A 490 5.58 8.83 2.12
C PHE A 490 5.46 7.52 2.92
N PRO A 491 4.68 6.53 2.46
CA PRO A 491 4.54 5.25 3.15
C PRO A 491 5.83 4.43 3.06
N VAL A 492 6.25 3.87 4.20
CA VAL A 492 7.42 2.99 4.33
C VAL A 492 7.01 1.76 5.14
N LEU A 493 7.61 0.60 4.85
CA LEU A 493 7.41 -0.60 5.65
C LEU A 493 8.09 -0.45 7.02
N GLN A 494 7.41 -0.90 8.07
CA GLN A 494 7.92 -0.90 9.44
C GLN A 494 8.20 -2.34 9.89
N ALA A 495 9.26 -2.53 10.67
CA ALA A 495 9.56 -3.83 11.28
C ALA A 495 8.40 -4.27 12.21
N ASN A 496 7.98 -5.52 12.05
CA ASN A 496 6.98 -6.19 12.89
C ASN A 496 7.68 -7.25 13.74
N TYR A 497 7.26 -7.41 14.99
CA TYR A 497 7.81 -8.38 15.92
C TYR A 497 6.70 -8.99 16.78
N MET A 498 6.84 -10.27 17.12
CA MET A 498 5.89 -10.96 17.99
C MET A 498 6.06 -10.54 19.46
N GLY A 499 4.98 -10.67 20.25
CA GLY A 499 5.03 -10.48 21.69
C GLY A 499 5.83 -11.61 22.37
N SER A 500 6.71 -11.26 23.32
CA SER A 500 7.55 -12.21 24.06
C SER A 500 6.82 -12.96 25.19
N VAL A 501 5.64 -12.48 25.61
CA VAL A 501 4.84 -13.13 26.66
C VAL A 501 4.14 -14.36 26.07
N PRO A 502 4.35 -15.57 26.63
CA PRO A 502 3.76 -16.79 26.08
C PRO A 502 2.23 -16.82 26.25
N VAL A 503 1.54 -17.40 25.27
CA VAL A 503 0.07 -17.51 25.28
C VAL A 503 -0.39 -18.57 26.29
N VAL A 504 -1.10 -18.14 27.33
CA VAL A 504 -1.76 -19.05 28.29
C VAL A 504 -2.93 -19.75 27.60
N ARG A 505 -2.74 -21.04 27.24
CA ARG A 505 -3.79 -21.88 26.68
C ARG A 505 -4.60 -22.53 27.79
N THR A 506 -5.75 -21.96 28.14
CA THR A 506 -6.69 -22.63 29.05
C THR A 506 -7.26 -23.87 28.38
N ILE A 507 -6.80 -25.06 28.79
CA ILE A 507 -7.40 -26.32 28.35
C ILE A 507 -8.81 -26.38 28.94
N GLN A 508 -9.82 -26.08 28.12
CA GLN A 508 -11.21 -26.26 28.50
C GLN A 508 -11.48 -27.75 28.67
N THR A 509 -11.37 -28.24 29.90
CA THR A 509 -11.85 -29.56 30.29
C THR A 509 -13.38 -29.55 30.15
N ARG A 510 -13.87 -29.90 28.96
CA ARG A 510 -15.29 -30.15 28.70
C ARG A 510 -15.74 -31.27 29.63
N LYS A 511 -16.25 -30.92 30.81
CA LYS A 511 -16.95 -31.83 31.71
C LYS A 511 -18.08 -32.45 30.91
N LYS A 512 -17.92 -33.71 30.49
CA LYS A 512 -18.97 -34.50 29.84
C LYS A 512 -20.15 -34.51 30.81
N LYS A 513 -21.22 -33.76 30.50
CA LYS A 513 -22.50 -33.88 31.19
C LYS A 513 -23.05 -35.25 30.85
N TYR A 514 -22.77 -36.25 31.69
CA TYR A 514 -23.57 -37.46 31.73
C TYR A 514 -25.01 -37.03 32.05
N LYS A 515 -25.93 -37.24 31.10
CA LYS A 515 -27.35 -37.22 31.43
C LYS A 515 -27.59 -38.40 32.37
N LYS A 516 -28.26 -38.12 33.49
CA LYS A 516 -28.92 -39.16 34.29
C LYS A 516 -30.13 -39.68 33.51
#